data_AF-A0A367FUD3-F1
#
_entry.id   AF-A0A367FUD3-F1
#
_cell.length_a   1.000
_cell.length_b   1.000
_cell.length_c   1.000
_cell.angle_alpha   90.00
_cell.angle_beta   90.00
_cell.angle_gamma   90.00
#
_symmetry.space_group_name_H-M   'P 1'
#
loop_
_entity.id
_entity.type
_entity.pdbx_description
1 polymer ?
#
loop_
_entity_poly.entity_id
_entity_poly.type
_entity_poly.pdbx_seq_one_letter_code
_entity_poly.pdbx_strand_id
1 'polypeptide(L)'
;MKEIVQEAGDMAVTGETTDTADTIRGIRDLSPEIVVTGPLTDCADSIAAVRKIAAEVSPRPPRFLALVDAWDARYLDTPEPEVGGLLYTNASAEELRAAIRMLSAGYSFLAPEAHPRRPRPPAPSGLRPPPVSDMTGRELEVLRLLARGYTNAETSR
;
A
#
# COMPACT_ATOMS: atom_id res chain seq x y z
N MET A 1 13.75 -6.33 -3.27
CA MET A 1 12.94 -5.10 -3.06
C MET A 1 13.25 -4.02 -4.08
N LYS A 2 14.50 -3.56 -4.18
CA LYS A 2 14.89 -2.42 -5.03
C LYS A 2 14.54 -2.53 -6.51
N GLU A 3 14.89 -3.64 -7.16
CA GLU A 3 14.59 -3.91 -8.57
C GLU A 3 13.07 -3.87 -8.83
N ILE A 4 12.28 -4.50 -7.95
CA ILE A 4 10.82 -4.49 -7.96
C ILE A 4 10.25 -3.07 -7.95
N VAL A 5 10.86 -2.11 -7.25
CA VAL A 5 10.40 -0.71 -7.27
C VAL A 5 10.88 0.02 -8.52
N GLN A 6 12.16 -0.12 -8.89
CA GLN A 6 12.79 0.63 -9.98
C GLN A 6 12.27 0.26 -11.38
N GLU A 7 11.90 -1.00 -11.61
CA GLU A 7 11.26 -1.48 -12.86
C GLU A 7 9.99 -0.70 -13.25
N ALA A 8 9.32 -0.06 -12.30
CA ALA A 8 8.05 0.62 -12.55
C ALA A 8 8.21 1.94 -13.31
N GLY A 9 9.41 2.54 -13.31
CA GLY A 9 9.73 3.79 -14.01
C GLY A 9 9.18 5.08 -13.38
N ASP A 10 8.13 4.99 -12.55
CA ASP A 10 7.51 6.10 -11.82
C ASP A 10 7.97 6.22 -10.35
N MET A 11 8.87 5.33 -9.90
CA MET A 11 9.36 5.27 -8.52
C MET A 11 10.88 5.09 -8.47
N ALA A 12 11.55 5.80 -7.55
CA ALA A 12 13.00 5.73 -7.34
C ALA A 12 13.33 5.37 -5.88
N VAL A 13 14.18 4.35 -5.69
CA VAL A 13 14.73 4.00 -4.38
C VAL A 13 15.91 4.92 -4.08
N THR A 14 15.72 5.87 -3.16
CA THR A 14 16.72 6.87 -2.79
C THR A 14 17.79 6.34 -1.83
N GLY A 15 17.47 5.30 -1.05
CA GLY A 15 18.39 4.66 -0.11
C GLY A 15 17.87 3.32 0.39
N GLU A 16 18.73 2.60 1.11
CA GLU A 16 18.47 1.33 1.79
C GLU A 16 19.10 1.42 3.17
N THR A 17 18.41 0.94 4.22
CA THR A 17 18.85 1.11 5.62
C THR A 17 18.71 -0.19 6.41
N THR A 18 19.60 -0.42 7.39
CA THR A 18 19.71 -1.71 8.09
C THR A 18 19.04 -1.77 9.46
N ASP A 19 18.81 -0.63 10.10
CA ASP A 19 18.24 -0.55 11.46
C ASP A 19 17.49 0.77 11.71
N THR A 20 16.90 0.92 12.89
CA THR A 20 16.11 2.11 13.28
C THR A 20 16.91 3.42 13.22
N ALA A 21 18.15 3.44 13.73
CA ALA A 21 18.97 4.65 13.80
C ALA A 21 19.50 5.05 12.42
N ASP A 22 19.90 4.06 11.63
CA ASP A 22 20.26 4.24 10.23
C ASP A 22 19.07 4.74 9.40
N THR A 23 17.86 4.21 9.65
CA THR A 23 16.62 4.68 9.01
C THR A 23 16.29 6.13 9.39
N ILE A 24 16.43 6.51 10.66
CA ILE A 24 16.24 7.90 11.10
C ILE A 24 17.25 8.84 10.41
N ARG A 25 18.51 8.42 10.25
CA ARG A 25 19.51 9.16 9.48
C ARG A 25 19.11 9.27 8.00
N GLY A 26 18.82 8.15 7.34
CA GLY A 26 18.43 8.12 5.93
C GLY A 26 17.20 8.99 5.63
N ILE A 27 16.21 9.04 6.53
CA ILE A 27 15.06 9.94 6.39
C ILE A 27 15.49 11.42 6.46
N ARG A 28 16.34 11.79 7.42
CA ARG A 28 16.84 13.17 7.59
C ARG A 28 17.71 13.61 6.41
N ASP A 29 18.57 12.72 5.90
CA ASP A 29 19.55 13.03 4.85
C ASP A 29 18.94 12.99 3.43
N LEU A 30 17.98 12.07 3.17
CA LEU A 30 17.41 11.83 1.83
C LEU A 30 16.00 12.41 1.64
N SER A 31 15.30 12.79 2.72
CA SER A 31 13.92 13.30 2.72
C SER A 31 12.94 12.50 1.84
N PRO A 32 12.84 11.15 2.00
CA PRO A 32 11.96 10.31 1.19
C PRO A 32 10.48 10.62 1.46
N GLU A 33 9.63 10.49 0.46
CA GLU A 33 8.16 10.61 0.64
C GLU A 33 7.57 9.40 1.40
N ILE A 34 8.11 8.21 1.11
CA ILE A 34 7.62 6.91 1.60
C ILE A 34 8.81 6.10 2.10
N VAL A 35 8.64 5.43 3.24
CA VAL A 35 9.60 4.48 3.81
C VAL A 35 8.92 3.11 3.93
N VAL A 36 9.49 2.10 3.27
CA VAL A 36 9.02 0.71 3.37
C VAL A 36 9.81 0.02 4.48
N THR A 37 9.15 -0.42 5.54
CA THR A 37 9.78 -1.05 6.72
C THR A 37 9.49 -2.55 6.75
N GLY A 38 10.54 -3.36 6.76
CA GLY A 38 10.45 -4.82 6.94
C GLY A 38 11.38 -5.61 6.02
N PRO A 39 11.28 -6.95 5.99
CA PRO A 39 10.31 -7.76 6.73
C PRO A 39 10.51 -7.70 8.24
N LEU A 40 9.41 -7.71 9.00
CA LEU A 40 9.39 -7.94 10.44
C LEU A 40 8.34 -9.02 10.75
N THR A 41 8.64 -9.86 11.74
CA THR A 41 7.88 -11.09 12.02
C THR A 41 6.42 -10.84 12.38
N ASP A 42 6.14 -9.75 13.09
CA ASP A 42 4.81 -9.42 13.61
C ASP A 42 4.40 -7.97 13.31
N CYS A 43 3.09 -7.75 13.22
CA CYS A 43 2.47 -6.45 13.07
C CYS A 43 2.78 -5.51 14.24
N ALA A 44 2.78 -6.01 15.48
CA ALA A 44 3.06 -5.24 16.69
C ALA A 44 4.48 -4.63 16.68
N ASP A 45 5.50 -5.42 16.33
CA ASP A 45 6.88 -4.97 16.24
C ASP A 45 7.07 -3.95 15.11
N SER A 46 6.36 -4.15 14.00
CA SER A 46 6.37 -3.25 12.84
C SER A 46 5.78 -1.87 13.18
N ILE A 47 4.62 -1.86 13.83
CA ILE A 47 3.97 -0.64 14.35
C ILE A 47 4.89 0.06 15.37
N ALA A 48 5.47 -0.68 16.32
CA ALA A 48 6.36 -0.12 17.33
C ALA A 48 7.63 0.49 16.71
N ALA A 49 8.20 -0.14 15.68
CA ALA A 49 9.34 0.38 14.94
C ALA A 49 8.98 1.67 14.18
N VAL A 50 7.87 1.68 13.44
CA VAL A 50 7.39 2.88 12.71
C VAL A 50 7.16 4.05 13.67
N ARG A 51 6.44 3.85 14.78
CA ARG A 51 6.15 4.90 15.77
C ARG A 51 7.42 5.48 16.39
N LYS A 52 8.42 4.63 16.71
CA LYS A 52 9.72 5.06 17.21
C LYS A 52 10.47 5.94 16.19
N ILE A 53 10.44 5.56 14.90
CA ILE A 53 11.07 6.36 13.84
C ILE A 53 10.31 7.68 13.65
N ALA A 54 8.98 7.64 13.52
CA ALA A 54 8.13 8.81 13.29
C ALA A 54 8.25 9.88 14.40
N ALA A 55 8.38 9.47 15.66
CA ALA A 55 8.66 10.38 16.78
C ALA A 55 10.00 11.11 16.60
N GLU A 56 11.05 10.41 16.16
CA GLU A 56 12.40 10.94 15.92
C GLU A 56 12.52 11.81 14.66
N VAL A 57 11.66 11.62 13.65
CA VAL A 57 11.65 12.45 12.42
C VAL A 57 10.51 13.48 12.37
N SER A 58 9.81 13.68 13.48
CA SER A 58 8.83 14.75 13.65
C SER A 58 9.47 16.14 13.55
N PRO A 59 8.76 17.17 13.04
CA PRO A 59 7.31 17.23 12.79
C PRO A 59 6.90 16.88 11.34
N ARG A 60 7.80 16.33 10.52
CA ARG A 60 7.49 15.93 9.12
C ARG A 60 7.95 14.49 8.85
N PRO A 61 7.29 13.49 9.47
CA PRO A 61 7.55 12.10 9.13
C PRO A 61 7.17 11.79 7.67
N PRO A 62 7.87 10.85 7.01
CA PRO A 62 7.43 10.28 5.74
C PRO A 62 6.22 9.36 5.96
N ARG A 63 5.61 8.87 4.88
CA ARG A 63 4.57 7.84 4.96
C ARG A 63 5.20 6.47 5.11
N PHE A 64 4.82 5.71 6.13
CA PHE A 64 5.37 4.37 6.36
C PHE A 64 4.50 3.27 5.73
N LEU A 65 5.16 2.31 5.07
CA LEU A 65 4.58 1.07 4.55
C LEU A 65 5.21 -0.13 5.28
N ALA A 66 4.48 -0.76 6.20
CA ALA A 66 4.96 -1.93 6.92
C ALA A 66 4.80 -3.22 6.10
N LEU A 67 5.79 -4.11 6.15
CA LEU A 67 5.78 -5.45 5.56
C LEU A 67 5.88 -6.51 6.66
N VAL A 68 4.81 -7.29 6.84
CA VAL A 68 4.65 -8.23 7.98
C VAL A 68 4.44 -9.67 7.53
N ASP A 69 4.97 -10.64 8.28
CA ASP A 69 4.68 -12.06 8.01
C ASP A 69 3.29 -12.46 8.54
N ALA A 70 2.85 -11.85 9.64
CA ALA A 70 1.56 -12.07 10.28
C ALA A 70 0.80 -10.76 10.58
N TRP A 71 -0.53 -10.83 10.50
CA TRP A 71 -1.45 -9.75 10.88
C TRP A 71 -2.29 -10.17 12.10
N ASP A 72 -2.46 -9.25 13.05
CA ASP A 72 -3.36 -9.41 14.20
C ASP A 72 -4.56 -8.48 14.05
N ALA A 73 -5.76 -9.05 14.14
CA ALA A 73 -7.04 -8.34 13.96
C ALA A 73 -7.26 -7.20 14.96
N ARG A 74 -6.58 -7.18 16.12
CA ARG A 74 -6.62 -6.07 17.09
C ARG A 74 -6.28 -4.69 16.50
N TYR A 75 -5.52 -4.67 15.42
CA TYR A 75 -5.07 -3.45 14.73
C TYR A 75 -6.06 -2.96 13.66
N LEU A 76 -7.21 -3.63 13.49
CA LEU A 76 -8.33 -3.12 12.68
C LEU A 76 -9.05 -1.97 13.40
N ASP A 77 -9.31 -2.13 14.70
CA ASP A 77 -10.02 -1.14 15.54
C ASP A 77 -9.08 -0.08 16.16
N THR A 78 -7.77 -0.27 16.03
CA THR A 78 -6.73 0.63 16.57
C THR A 78 -5.93 1.25 15.40
N PRO A 79 -6.38 2.36 14.79
CA PRO A 79 -5.65 3.01 13.72
C PRO A 79 -4.39 3.71 14.26
N GLU A 80 -3.22 3.26 13.82
CA GLU A 80 -1.90 3.82 14.15
C GLU A 80 -1.53 4.86 13.07
N PRO A 81 -1.71 6.17 13.30
CA PRO A 81 -1.67 7.19 12.24
C PRO A 81 -0.29 7.37 11.59
N GLU A 82 0.78 6.93 12.23
CA GLU A 82 2.14 6.89 11.67
C GLU A 82 2.30 5.80 10.60
N VAL A 83 1.50 4.71 10.67
CA VAL A 83 1.50 3.62 9.69
C VAL A 83 0.49 3.95 8.59
N GLY A 84 0.97 4.59 7.52
CA GLY A 84 0.13 4.90 6.36
C GLY A 84 -0.38 3.65 5.64
N GLY A 85 0.45 2.60 5.55
CA GLY A 85 0.12 1.37 4.86
C GLY A 85 0.70 0.14 5.55
N LEU A 86 0.01 -0.99 5.40
CA LEU A 86 0.57 -2.29 5.76
C LEU A 86 0.21 -3.35 4.72
N LEU A 87 1.20 -4.17 4.36
CA LEU A 87 1.16 -5.29 3.43
C LEU A 87 1.81 -6.53 4.08
N TYR A 88 1.54 -7.70 3.50
CA TYR A 88 2.29 -8.90 3.83
C TYR A 88 3.65 -8.94 3.11
N THR A 89 4.65 -9.60 3.71
CA THR A 89 5.99 -9.83 3.15
C THR A 89 5.98 -10.63 1.84
N ASN A 90 4.96 -11.47 1.65
CA ASN A 90 4.76 -12.29 0.45
C ASN A 90 3.97 -11.58 -0.67
N ALA A 91 3.62 -10.30 -0.49
CA ALA A 91 2.93 -9.50 -1.50
C ALA A 91 3.73 -9.44 -2.81
N SER A 92 3.02 -9.47 -3.94
CA SER A 92 3.66 -9.40 -5.26
C SER A 92 4.25 -8.02 -5.56
N ALA A 93 5.11 -7.98 -6.58
CA ALA A 93 5.65 -6.74 -7.13
C ALA A 93 4.56 -5.72 -7.49
N GLU A 94 3.42 -6.18 -7.98
CA GLU A 94 2.29 -5.33 -8.39
C GLU A 94 1.55 -4.75 -7.17
N GLU A 95 1.32 -5.56 -6.13
CA GLU A 95 0.70 -5.13 -4.88
C GLU A 95 1.57 -4.11 -4.13
N LEU A 96 2.88 -4.33 -4.07
CA LEU A 96 3.82 -3.37 -3.50
C LEU A 96 3.84 -2.03 -4.27
N ARG A 97 3.89 -2.08 -5.61
CA ARG A 97 3.81 -0.88 -6.47
C ARG A 97 2.49 -0.13 -6.27
N ALA A 98 1.37 -0.85 -6.15
CA ALA A 98 0.06 -0.25 -5.91
C ALA A 98 -0.02 0.42 -4.53
N ALA A 99 0.48 -0.25 -3.48
CA ALA A 99 0.57 0.28 -2.12
C ALA A 99 1.37 1.59 -2.05
N ILE A 100 2.56 1.64 -2.65
CA ILE A 100 3.40 2.86 -2.68
C ILE A 100 2.68 4.00 -3.41
N ARG A 101 2.02 3.73 -4.54
CA ARG A 101 1.21 4.74 -5.26
C ARG A 101 0.02 5.25 -4.44
N MET A 102 -0.69 4.37 -3.71
CA MET A 102 -1.79 4.77 -2.83
C MET A 102 -1.31 5.70 -1.70
N LEU A 103 -0.15 5.41 -1.10
CA LEU A 103 0.45 6.28 -0.09
C LEU A 103 0.84 7.65 -0.67
N SER A 104 1.51 7.68 -1.82
CA SER A 104 1.91 8.93 -2.50
C SER A 104 0.68 9.79 -2.86
N ALA A 105 -0.38 9.15 -3.36
CA ALA A 105 -1.65 9.81 -3.67
C ALA A 105 -2.45 10.27 -2.43
N GLY A 106 -1.93 10.07 -1.22
CA GLY A 106 -2.44 10.65 0.02
C GLY A 106 -3.23 9.69 0.92
N TYR A 107 -3.59 8.51 0.42
CA TYR A 107 -4.41 7.54 1.13
C TYR A 107 -3.63 6.82 2.24
N SER A 108 -4.37 6.24 3.18
CA SER A 108 -3.87 5.25 4.14
C SER A 108 -4.76 4.01 4.08
N PHE A 109 -4.19 2.82 4.32
CA PHE A 109 -4.91 1.55 4.22
C PHE A 109 -4.28 0.46 5.10
N LEU A 110 -5.11 -0.49 5.51
CA LEU A 110 -4.66 -1.79 6.01
C LEU A 110 -5.04 -2.82 4.95
N ALA A 111 -4.12 -3.69 4.54
CA ALA A 111 -4.39 -4.78 3.59
C ALA A 111 -4.32 -6.17 4.29
N PRO A 112 -5.25 -6.48 5.22
CA PRO A 112 -5.24 -7.73 5.99
C PRO A 112 -5.62 -8.97 5.16
N GLU A 113 -6.09 -8.79 3.92
CA GLU A 113 -6.45 -9.88 3.02
C GLU A 113 -5.48 -10.06 1.85
N ALA A 114 -4.20 -10.34 2.15
CA ALA A 114 -3.34 -11.08 1.20
C ALA A 114 -3.81 -12.54 1.11
N HIS A 115 -5.01 -12.75 0.58
CA HIS A 115 -5.54 -14.08 0.31
C HIS A 115 -4.60 -14.80 -0.66
N PRO A 116 -4.05 -15.99 -0.31
CA PRO A 116 -3.17 -16.74 -1.21
C PRO A 116 -3.95 -17.15 -2.45
N ARG A 117 -3.75 -16.37 -3.54
CA ARG A 117 -4.50 -16.34 -4.81
C ARG A 117 -5.69 -17.31 -4.86
N ARG A 118 -6.81 -16.95 -4.23
CA ARG A 118 -8.06 -17.72 -4.42
C ARG A 118 -8.34 -17.79 -5.93
N PRO A 119 -8.57 -18.98 -6.52
CA PRO A 119 -9.04 -19.05 -7.90
C PRO A 119 -10.35 -18.27 -7.98
N ARG A 120 -10.42 -17.33 -8.93
CA ARG A 120 -11.55 -16.41 -9.11
C ARG A 120 -12.87 -17.18 -9.04
N PRO A 121 -13.74 -16.94 -8.04
CA PRO A 121 -15.03 -17.61 -7.99
C PRO A 121 -15.83 -17.26 -9.25
N PRO A 122 -16.61 -18.20 -9.82
CA PRO A 122 -17.49 -17.89 -10.93
C PRO A 122 -18.46 -16.77 -10.51
N ALA A 123 -18.65 -15.78 -11.40
CA ALA A 123 -19.42 -14.59 -11.06
C ALA A 123 -20.87 -14.95 -10.68
N PRO A 124 -21.44 -14.37 -9.62
CA PRO A 124 -22.80 -14.68 -9.19
C PRO A 124 -23.82 -14.26 -10.26
N SER A 125 -24.45 -15.25 -10.90
CA SER A 125 -25.46 -15.04 -11.93
C SER A 125 -26.77 -14.51 -11.31
N GLY A 126 -26.91 -13.20 -11.21
CA GLY A 126 -28.16 -12.58 -10.72
C GLY A 126 -28.18 -11.05 -10.70
N LEU A 127 -27.08 -10.39 -10.33
CA LEU A 127 -27.03 -8.93 -10.24
C LEU A 127 -26.57 -8.30 -11.57
N ARG A 128 -27.54 -7.86 -12.36
CA ARG A 128 -27.32 -7.07 -13.58
C ARG A 128 -27.09 -5.60 -13.18
N PRO A 129 -25.98 -4.96 -13.58
CA PRO A 129 -25.76 -3.53 -13.30
C PRO A 129 -26.80 -2.65 -14.02
N PRO A 130 -27.06 -1.42 -13.53
CA PRO A 130 -27.96 -0.48 -14.19
C PRO A 130 -27.47 -0.09 -15.60
N PRO A 131 -28.37 0.32 -16.51
CA PRO A 131 -27.97 0.74 -17.84
C PRO A 131 -27.16 2.05 -17.80
N VAL A 132 -26.13 2.13 -18.65
CA VAL A 132 -25.19 3.27 -18.72
C VAL A 132 -25.90 4.61 -19.03
N SER A 133 -27.13 4.56 -19.56
CA SER A 133 -28.02 5.69 -19.79
C SER A 133 -28.23 6.61 -18.57
N ASP A 134 -28.20 6.05 -17.36
CA ASP A 134 -28.56 6.74 -16.13
C ASP A 134 -27.33 7.29 -15.37
N MET A 135 -26.12 7.08 -15.90
CA MET A 135 -24.87 7.48 -15.23
C MET A 135 -24.47 8.93 -15.57
N THR A 136 -24.14 9.71 -14.55
CA THR A 136 -23.59 11.05 -14.75
C THR A 136 -22.15 10.97 -15.30
N GLY A 137 -21.69 12.05 -15.95
CA GLY A 137 -20.38 12.05 -16.64
C GLY A 137 -19.18 11.70 -15.74
N ARG A 138 -19.26 11.98 -14.44
CA ARG A 138 -18.20 11.67 -13.46
C ARG A 138 -18.19 10.20 -13.04
N GLU A 139 -19.35 9.55 -12.97
CA GLU A 139 -19.47 8.11 -12.68
C GLU A 139 -19.01 7.29 -13.90
N LEU A 140 -19.33 7.77 -15.10
CA LEU A 140 -18.89 7.18 -16.37
C LEU A 140 -17.35 7.33 -16.56
N GLU A 141 -16.73 8.37 -16.00
CA GLU A 141 -15.28 8.55 -15.96
C GLU A 141 -14.60 7.57 -14.99
N VAL A 142 -15.15 7.35 -13.79
CA VAL A 142 -14.67 6.31 -12.86
C VAL A 142 -14.84 4.92 -13.46
N LEU A 143 -15.96 4.63 -14.13
CA LEU A 143 -16.18 3.37 -14.84
C LEU A 143 -15.24 3.18 -16.04
N ARG A 144 -14.60 4.22 -16.59
CA ARG A 144 -13.61 4.08 -17.68
C ARG A 144 -12.27 3.49 -17.25
N LEU A 145 -12.07 3.34 -15.95
CA LEU A 145 -10.82 2.95 -15.37
C LEU A 145 -10.80 1.48 -14.84
N LEU A 146 -11.90 0.70 -14.80
CA LEU A 146 -12.09 -0.35 -13.76
C LEU A 146 -12.06 -1.89 -14.08
N ALA A 147 -12.32 -2.41 -15.29
CA ALA A 147 -12.57 -3.86 -15.60
C ALA A 147 -11.74 -4.95 -16.48
N ARG A 148 -10.66 -5.03 -17.35
CA ARG A 148 -9.73 -4.51 -18.48
C ARG A 148 -8.17 -4.22 -18.40
N GLY A 149 -7.35 -4.61 -17.42
CA GLY A 149 -5.90 -4.33 -17.45
C GLY A 149 -5.12 -4.37 -16.13
N TYR A 150 -5.20 -3.28 -15.35
CA TYR A 150 -4.73 -3.18 -13.95
C TYR A 150 -5.96 -2.83 -13.11
N THR A 151 -6.01 -3.07 -11.79
CA THR A 151 -7.25 -2.78 -11.02
C THR A 151 -7.80 -1.35 -11.15
N ASN A 152 -7.00 -0.37 -11.60
CA ASN A 152 -7.50 0.68 -12.51
C ASN A 152 -6.63 0.98 -13.77
N ALA A 153 -6.84 0.25 -14.88
CA ALA A 153 -6.67 0.68 -16.28
C ALA A 153 -7.66 -0.05 -17.21
N GLU A 154 -8.78 -0.44 -16.62
CA GLU A 154 -9.50 -1.70 -16.79
C GLU A 154 -10.86 -1.32 -17.50
N THR A 155 -11.77 -2.21 -17.93
CA THR A 155 -13.00 -1.85 -18.73
C THR A 155 -13.71 -0.61 -18.18
N SER A 156 -13.90 0.38 -19.06
CA SER A 156 -15.22 0.57 -19.68
C SER A 156 -15.36 -0.36 -20.88
N ARG A 157 -16.27 -1.32 -20.75
CA ARG A 157 -16.75 -2.32 -21.72
C ARG A 157 -17.62 -3.31 -20.96
#